data_AF-A0A969PZY9-F1
#
_entry.id   AF-A0A969PZY9-F1
#
_cell.length_a   1.000
_cell.length_b   1.000
_cell.length_c   1.000
_cell.angle_alpha   90.00
_cell.angle_beta   90.00
_cell.angle_gamma   90.00
#
_symmetry.space_group_name_H-M   'P 1'
#
loop_
_entity.id
_entity.type
_entity.pdbx_description
1 polymer ?
#
loop_
_entity_poly.entity_id
_entity_poly.type
_entity_poly.pdbx_seq_one_letter_code
_entity_poly.pdbx_strand_id
1 'polypeptide(L)' 'MRLTQGGFCAYCLHHHPRLTADHIIPVAQGGCHEAANICLACPKCNSSKNNRTPDQWLNRWYYHKNE' A
#
# COMPACT_ATOMS: atom_id res chain seq x y z
N MET A 1 -8.44 1.78 9.97
CA MET A 1 -6.99 1.74 10.12
C MET A 1 -6.64 0.53 10.95
N ARG A 2 -5.96 -0.47 10.39
CA ARG A 2 -5.58 -1.69 11.14
C ARG A 2 -4.54 -1.33 12.19
N LEU A 3 -5.02 -1.06 13.42
CA LEU A 3 -4.21 -0.84 14.63
C LEU A 3 -3.29 -2.05 14.95
N THR A 4 -3.50 -3.18 14.29
CA THR A 4 -2.73 -4.42 14.44
C THR A 4 -1.43 -4.48 13.63
N GLN A 5 -1.11 -3.45 12.82
CA GLN A 5 0.09 -3.50 11.97
C GLN A 5 1.41 -3.30 12.71
N GLY A 6 1.41 -2.91 14.00
CA GLY A 6 2.59 -2.93 14.86
C GLY A 6 3.81 -2.14 14.35
N GLY A 7 3.61 -1.07 13.59
CA GLY A 7 4.71 -0.29 13.00
C GLY A 7 5.29 -0.89 11.70
N PHE A 8 4.69 -1.95 11.16
CA PHE A 8 5.08 -2.57 9.90
C PHE A 8 4.27 -2.04 8.71
N CYS A 9 4.96 -1.81 7.60
CA CYS A 9 4.34 -1.48 6.33
C CYS A 9 3.56 -2.68 5.79
N ALA A 10 2.31 -2.46 5.35
CA ALA A 10 1.45 -3.51 4.78
C ALA A 10 2.02 -4.16 3.51
N TYR A 11 2.92 -3.46 2.81
CA TYR A 11 3.41 -3.87 1.49
C TYR A 11 4.78 -4.51 1.54
N CYS A 12 5.79 -3.82 2.08
CA CYS A 12 7.14 -4.39 2.17
C CYS A 12 7.36 -5.24 3.42
N LEU A 13 6.41 -5.26 4.36
CA LEU A 13 6.49 -6.03 5.62
C LEU A 13 7.68 -5.68 6.52
N HIS A 14 8.32 -4.52 6.32
CA HIS A 14 9.38 -4.02 7.19
C HIS A 14 8.82 -3.02 8.21
N HIS A 15 9.45 -2.97 9.39
CA HIS A 15 9.16 -1.95 10.39
C HIS A 15 9.68 -0.59 9.93
N HIS A 16 8.88 0.46 10.10
CA HIS A 16 9.27 1.82 9.74
C HIS A 16 8.92 2.82 10.85
N PRO A 17 9.80 3.79 11.14
CA PRO A 17 9.54 4.83 12.14
C PRO A 17 8.44 5.81 11.69
N ARG A 18 8.17 5.88 10.38
CA ARG A 18 7.12 6.73 9.79
C ARG A 18 6.31 5.92 8.81
N LEU A 19 5.01 5.87 9.03
CA LEU A 19 4.03 5.25 8.16
C LEU A 19 2.96 6.27 7.79
N THR A 20 2.36 6.10 6.63
CA THR A 20 1.23 6.87 6.13
C THR A 20 0.02 5.96 5.94
N ALA A 21 -1.18 6.54 6.01
CA ALA A 21 -2.38 5.82 5.60
C ALA A 21 -2.39 5.69 4.07
N ASP A 22 -2.73 4.50 3.59
CA ASP A 22 -2.94 4.24 2.17
C ASP A 22 -4.26 3.49 1.96
N HIS A 23 -4.94 3.84 0.87
CA HIS A 23 -6.13 3.14 0.41
C HIS A 23 -5.73 1.89 -0.37
N ILE A 24 -6.17 0.72 0.08
CA ILE A 24 -5.91 -0.56 -0.60
C ILE A 24 -6.46 -0.50 -2.03
N ILE A 25 -7.74 -0.17 -2.17
CA ILE A 25 -8.34 0.24 -3.44
C ILE A 25 -8.22 1.77 -3.50
N PRO A 26 -7.47 2.34 -4.45
CA PRO A 26 -7.26 3.78 -4.52
C PRO A 26 -8.58 4.54 -4.80
N VAL A 27 -8.70 5.76 -4.27
CA VAL A 27 -9.89 6.61 -4.48
C VAL A 27 -10.17 6.83 -5.97
N ALA A 28 -9.12 6.97 -6.79
CA ALA A 28 -9.23 7.10 -8.25
C ALA A 28 -9.90 5.90 -8.94
N GLN A 29 -9.97 4.74 -8.29
CA GLN A 29 -10.66 3.54 -8.77
C GLN A 29 -11.94 3.24 -7.95
N GLY A 30 -12.46 4.21 -7.20
CA GLY A 30 -13.71 4.09 -6.44
C GLY A 30 -13.56 3.47 -5.05
N GLY A 31 -12.34 3.42 -4.49
CA GLY A 31 -12.12 2.91 -3.14
C GLY A 31 -12.76 3.76 -2.04
N CYS A 32 -13.41 3.12 -1.06
CA CYS A 32 -14.07 3.79 0.05
C CYS A 32 -13.07 4.27 1.12
N HIS A 33 -13.51 5.18 2.00
CA HIS A 33 -12.70 5.69 3.12
C HIS A 33 -12.84 4.85 4.40
N GLU A 34 -13.45 3.66 4.30
CA GLU A 34 -13.69 2.81 5.45
C GLU A 34 -12.40 2.23 6.01
N ALA A 35 -12.40 1.96 7.31
CA ALA A 35 -11.25 1.39 8.01
C ALA A 35 -10.74 0.08 7.40
N ALA A 36 -11.60 -0.68 6.73
CA ALA A 36 -11.27 -1.93 6.02
C ALA A 36 -10.46 -1.71 4.72
N ASN A 37 -10.63 -0.55 4.07
CA ASN A 37 -9.88 -0.17 2.87
C ASN A 37 -8.61 0.64 3.18
N ILE A 38 -8.32 0.92 4.47
CA ILE A 38 -7.17 1.73 4.88
C ILE A 38 -6.13 0.87 5.60
N CYS A 39 -4.90 0.89 5.08
CA CYS A 39 -3.73 0.26 5.71
C CYS A 39 -2.62 1.27 6.00
N LEU A 40 -1.66 0.88 6.83
CA LEU A 40 -0.41 1.61 7.04
C LEU A 40 0.64 1.16 6.02
N ALA A 41 1.24 2.12 5.33
CA ALA A 41 2.30 1.89 4.35
C ALA A 41 3.47 2.85 4.59
N CYS A 42 4.69 2.43 4.28
CA CYS A 42 5.82 3.36 4.29
C CYS A 42 5.72 4.31 3.09
N PRO A 43 6.30 5.54 3.18
CA PRO A 43 6.21 6.52 2.10
C PRO A 43 6.68 6.00 0.73
N LYS A 44 7.72 5.17 0.72
CA LYS A 44 8.27 4.57 -0.50
C LYS A 44 7.27 3.61 -1.18
N CYS A 45 6.68 2.68 -0.42
CA CYS A 45 5.72 1.74 -0.96
C CYS A 45 4.41 2.45 -1.37
N ASN A 46 3.93 3.37 -0.53
CA ASN A 46 2.72 4.13 -0.83
C ASN A 46 2.89 4.95 -2.14
N SER A 47 3.96 5.73 -2.26
CA SER A 47 4.27 6.49 -3.48
C SER A 47 4.47 5.58 -4.70
N SER A 48 5.15 4.43 -4.52
CA SER A 48 5.35 3.46 -5.58
C SER A 48 4.04 2.80 -6.02
N LYS A 49 3.12 2.47 -5.11
CA LYS A 49 1.80 1.91 -5.45
C LYS A 49 0.97 2.95 -6.20
N ASN A 50 0.92 4.18 -5.71
CA ASN A 50 0.16 5.30 -6.31
C ASN A 50 -1.33 4.91 -6.48
N ASN A 51 -1.98 5.36 -7.55
CA ASN A 51 -3.37 5.11 -7.90
C ASN A 51 -3.62 3.68 -8.42
N ARG A 52 -2.83 2.70 -7.99
CA ARG A 52 -2.98 1.28 -8.34
C ARG A 52 -3.44 0.48 -7.13
N THR A 53 -4.12 -0.63 -7.39
CA THR A 53 -4.34 -1.67 -6.38
C THR A 53 -3.03 -2.41 -6.10
N PRO A 54 -2.89 -3.11 -4.96
CA PRO A 54 -1.70 -3.90 -4.66
C PRO A 54 -1.40 -4.92 -5.76
N ASP A 55 -2.43 -5.53 -6.33
CA ASP A 55 -2.30 -6.50 -7.42
C ASP A 55 -1.73 -5.87 -8.71
N GLN A 56 -2.30 -4.74 -9.15
CA GLN A 56 -1.80 -3.96 -10.29
C GLN A 56 -0.36 -3.49 -10.08
N TRP A 57 -0.02 -3.08 -8.86
CA TRP A 57 1.32 -2.64 -8.51
C TRP A 57 2.33 -3.79 -8.50
N LEU A 58 1.96 -4.93 -7.92
CA LEU A 58 2.82 -6.09 -7.79
C LEU A 58 3.09 -6.75 -9.16
N ASN A 59 2.06 -6.87 -10.01
CA ASN A 59 2.20 -7.40 -11.36
C ASN A 59 3.23 -6.58 -12.17
N ARG A 60 3.19 -5.24 -12.07
CA ARG A 60 4.20 -4.38 -12.71
C ARG A 60 5.62 -4.62 -12.15
N TRP A 61 5.74 -4.81 -10.83
CA TRP A 61 7.03 -5.12 -10.20
C TRP A 61 7.61 -6.45 -10.71
N TYR A 62 6.77 -7.46 -10.97
CA TYR A 62 7.20 -8.71 -11.56
C TYR A 62 7.70 -8.54 -13.00
N TYR A 63 6.97 -7.81 -13.85
CA TYR A 63 7.41 -7.62 -15.24
C TYR A 63 8.71 -6.82 -15.36
N HIS A 64 8.88 -5.74 -14.58
CA HIS A 64 10.12 -4.92 -14.64
C HIS A 64 11.36 -5.55 -13.99
N LYS A 65 11.23 -6.63 -13.21
CA LYS A 65 12.39 -7.36 -12.65
C LYS A 65 12.90 -8.49 -13.54
N ASN A 66 12.15 -8.85 -14.58
CA ASN A 66 12.48 -9.92 -15.53
C ASN A 66 12.89 -9.38 -16.92
N GLU A 67 13.25 -8.10 -16.98
CA GLU A 67 13.93 -7.42 -18.10
C GLU A 67 15.38 -7.10 -17.67
#